data_AF-A0A965VH81-F1
#
_entry.id   AF-A0A965VH81-F1
#
_cell.length_a   1.000
_cell.length_b   1.000
_cell.length_c   1.000
_cell.angle_alpha   90.00
_cell.angle_beta   90.00
_cell.angle_gamma   90.00
#
_symmetry.space_group_name_H-M   'P 1'
#
loop_
_entity.id
_entity.type
_entity.pdbx_description
1 polymer ?
#
loop_
_entity_poly.entity_id
_entity_poly.type
_entity_poly.pdbx_seq_one_letter_code
_entity_poly.pdbx_strand_id
1 'polypeptide(L)'
;MAYESAQGMTFKFSGKEFLLTSVSFNKKVSETDVSTLQTKHGEFRTYRPAPLRDGDELSIEFYGMEFPQMTATGALVFTMDNSGTNSALVAALPTVALCTSCSLQAAAGDLIKGSATMRITQS
;
A
#
# COMPACT_ATOMS: atom_id res chain seq x y z
N MET A 1 12.12 -3.60 0.70
CA MET A 1 11.94 -3.69 2.17
C MET A 1 10.53 -4.20 2.42
N ALA A 2 10.40 -5.42 2.94
CA ALA A 2 9.13 -5.94 3.40
C ALA A 2 8.83 -5.28 4.76
N TYR A 3 7.65 -4.70 4.92
CA TYR A 3 7.26 -4.05 6.17
C TYR A 3 6.83 -5.14 7.16
N GLU A 4 7.63 -5.37 8.19
CA GLU A 4 7.29 -6.27 9.29
C GLU A 4 6.29 -5.57 10.23
N SER A 5 5.05 -6.06 10.18
CA SER A 5 3.88 -5.66 10.96
C SER A 5 3.15 -4.39 10.50
N ALA A 6 2.01 -4.60 9.82
CA ALA A 6 0.99 -3.58 9.58
C ALA A 6 -0.05 -3.58 10.72
N GLN A 7 0.37 -3.90 11.96
CA GLN A 7 -0.54 -3.95 13.11
C GLN A 7 -1.13 -2.56 13.36
N GLY A 8 -2.46 -2.48 13.42
CA GLY A 8 -3.18 -1.22 13.64
C GLY A 8 -3.46 -0.40 12.36
N MET A 9 -3.10 -0.91 11.18
CA MET A 9 -3.49 -0.28 9.92
C MET A 9 -4.79 -0.87 9.40
N THR A 10 -5.69 -0.02 8.90
CA THR A 10 -6.85 -0.46 8.12
C THR A 10 -6.74 0.07 6.70
N PHE A 11 -7.29 -0.68 5.75
CA PHE A 11 -7.52 -0.16 4.39
C PHE A 11 -8.99 -0.23 4.04
N LYS A 12 -9.43 0.75 3.25
CA LYS A 12 -10.74 0.73 2.59
C LYS A 12 -10.55 0.47 1.11
N PHE A 13 -11.34 -0.46 0.58
CA PHE A 13 -11.41 -0.76 -0.85
C PHE A 13 -12.87 -0.81 -1.28
N SER A 14 -13.25 0.06 -2.22
CA SER A 14 -14.64 0.20 -2.70
C SER A 14 -15.67 0.35 -1.58
N GLY A 15 -15.33 1.09 -0.53
CA GLY A 15 -16.19 1.35 0.64
C GLY A 15 -16.20 0.26 1.70
N LYS A 16 -15.54 -0.88 1.48
CA LYS A 16 -15.39 -1.97 2.45
C LYS A 16 -14.12 -1.79 3.26
N GLU A 17 -14.21 -1.97 4.58
CA GLU A 17 -13.09 -1.81 5.50
C GLU A 17 -12.48 -3.16 5.88
N PHE A 18 -11.15 -3.18 5.91
CA PHE A 18 -10.35 -4.37 6.17
C PHE A 18 -9.23 -4.03 7.14
N LEU A 19 -8.93 -4.96 8.04
CA LEU A 19 -7.80 -4.86 8.95
C LEU A 19 -6.55 -5.44 8.28
N LEU A 20 -5.47 -4.67 8.18
CA LEU A 20 -4.21 -5.17 7.63
C LEU A 20 -3.47 -6.01 8.68
N THR A 21 -2.95 -7.13 8.23
CA THR A 21 -1.96 -7.92 8.98
C THR A 21 -0.56 -7.63 8.45
N SER A 22 -0.44 -7.53 7.11
CA SER A 22 0.81 -7.28 6.42
C SER A 22 0.55 -6.50 5.13
N VAL A 23 1.50 -5.65 4.75
CA VAL A 23 1.51 -4.98 3.44
C VAL A 23 2.93 -5.00 2.89
N SER A 24 3.05 -5.39 1.62
CA SER A 24 4.28 -5.35 0.86
C SER A 24 4.06 -4.54 -0.40
N PHE A 25 5.02 -3.66 -0.71
CA PHE A 25 4.97 -2.80 -1.89
C PHE A 25 6.02 -3.26 -2.89
N ASN A 26 5.57 -3.67 -4.06
CA ASN A 26 6.41 -3.94 -5.22
C ASN A 26 6.41 -2.70 -6.12
N LYS A 27 7.36 -1.78 -5.84
CA LYS A 27 7.53 -0.54 -6.59
C LYS A 27 8.43 -0.77 -7.80
N LYS A 28 8.05 -0.21 -8.96
CA LYS A 28 8.92 -0.18 -10.15
C LYS A 28 10.18 0.67 -9.94
N VAL A 29 10.07 1.72 -9.12
CA VAL A 29 11.17 2.62 -8.76
C VAL A 29 11.18 2.76 -7.25
N SER A 30 12.26 2.35 -6.60
CA SER A 30 12.38 2.41 -5.14
C SER A 30 12.71 3.82 -4.63
N GLU A 31 13.49 4.58 -5.38
CA GLU A 31 14.07 5.85 -4.94
C GLU A 31 13.97 6.92 -6.03
N THR A 32 13.79 8.17 -5.60
CA THR A 32 13.83 9.35 -6.48
C THR A 32 14.91 10.30 -5.99
N ASP A 33 15.72 10.79 -6.93
CA ASP A 33 16.73 11.82 -6.68
C ASP A 33 16.01 13.15 -6.38
N VAL A 34 16.23 13.67 -5.18
CA VAL A 34 15.68 14.96 -4.73
C VAL A 34 16.81 15.95 -4.44
N SER A 35 17.99 15.73 -5.01
CA SER A 35 19.07 16.70 -4.96
C SER A 35 18.62 18.03 -5.55
N THR A 36 19.01 19.12 -4.91
CA THR A 36 18.68 20.46 -5.39
C THR A 36 19.52 20.79 -6.63
N LEU A 37 19.01 21.63 -7.52
CA LEU A 37 19.75 22.10 -8.71
C LEU A 37 21.06 22.83 -8.37
N GLN A 38 21.26 23.25 -7.11
CA GLN A 38 22.44 23.95 -6.62
C GLN A 38 23.52 23.03 -6.01
N THR A 39 23.30 21.71 -6.00
CA THR A 39 24.25 20.74 -5.42
C THR A 39 25.58 20.83 -6.17
N LYS A 40 26.68 21.12 -5.46
CA LYS A 40 27.99 21.36 -6.11
C LYS A 40 28.52 20.09 -6.75
N HIS A 41 29.34 20.25 -7.78
CA HIS A 41 30.00 19.11 -8.43
C HIS A 41 30.87 18.36 -7.40
N GLY A 42 30.54 17.10 -7.14
CA GLY A 42 31.21 16.25 -6.14
C GLY A 42 30.49 16.12 -4.78
N GLU A 43 29.37 16.82 -4.55
CA GLU A 43 28.53 16.59 -3.37
C GLU A 43 27.62 15.36 -3.52
N PHE A 44 27.28 14.73 -2.39
CA PHE A 44 26.39 13.57 -2.34
C PHE A 44 24.97 13.93 -2.77
N ARG A 45 24.37 13.08 -3.60
CA ARG A 45 22.96 13.20 -3.99
C ARG A 45 22.05 12.73 -2.85
N THR A 46 20.97 13.45 -2.63
CA THR A 46 19.95 13.08 -1.65
C THR A 46 18.84 12.30 -2.35
N TYR A 47 18.58 11.09 -1.87
CA TYR A 47 17.51 10.24 -2.37
C TYR A 47 16.37 10.17 -1.35
N ARG A 48 15.13 10.11 -1.84
CA ARG A 48 13.95 9.83 -1.02
C ARG A 48 13.20 8.63 -1.58
N PRO A 49 12.45 7.89 -0.74
CA PRO A 49 11.54 6.86 -1.21
C PRO A 49 10.59 7.45 -2.27
N ALA A 50 10.53 6.81 -3.43
CA ALA A 50 9.62 7.26 -4.48
C ALA A 50 8.16 7.13 -3.99
N PRO A 51 7.26 8.08 -4.32
CA PRO A 51 5.84 7.90 -4.08
C PRO A 51 5.32 6.70 -4.88
N LEU A 52 4.18 6.17 -4.47
CA LEU A 52 3.48 5.13 -5.23
C LEU A 52 3.04 5.68 -6.60
N ARG A 53 3.23 4.89 -7.65
CA ARG A 53 2.91 5.27 -9.04
C ARG A 53 2.00 4.27 -9.71
N ASP A 54 1.42 4.70 -10.82
CA ASP A 54 0.64 3.81 -11.69
C ASP A 54 1.42 2.56 -12.10
N GLY A 55 0.78 1.42 -11.92
CA GLY A 55 1.32 0.09 -12.17
C GLY A 55 2.25 -0.46 -11.09
N ASP A 56 2.46 0.22 -9.96
CA ASP A 56 3.03 -0.43 -8.77
C ASP A 56 2.03 -1.43 -8.18
N GLU A 57 2.54 -2.51 -7.57
CA GLU A 57 1.71 -3.56 -6.99
C GLU A 57 1.86 -3.60 -5.47
N LEU A 58 0.74 -3.82 -4.79
CA LEU A 58 0.67 -4.01 -3.36
C LEU A 58 0.17 -5.41 -3.07
N SER A 59 0.93 -6.17 -2.29
CA SER A 59 0.49 -7.44 -1.73
C SER A 59 0.06 -7.19 -0.30
N ILE A 60 -1.21 -7.47 0.01
CA ILE A 60 -1.82 -7.22 1.31
C ILE A 60 -2.33 -8.52 1.91
N GLU A 61 -2.09 -8.71 3.20
CA GLU A 61 -2.77 -9.72 4.01
C GLU A 61 -3.74 -9.02 4.94
N PHE A 62 -4.97 -9.53 5.01
CA PHE A 62 -6.06 -8.83 5.66
C PHE A 62 -6.99 -9.74 6.44
N TYR A 63 -7.67 -9.15 7.41
CA TYR A 63 -8.91 -9.65 7.98
C TYR A 63 -10.09 -8.77 7.54
N GLY A 64 -11.21 -9.39 7.22
CA GLY A 64 -12.44 -8.69 6.86
C GLY A 64 -13.66 -9.58 7.03
N MET A 65 -14.86 -9.03 6.82
CA MET A 65 -16.10 -9.83 6.75
C MET A 65 -16.47 -10.20 5.32
N GLU A 66 -15.84 -9.56 4.35
CA GLU A 66 -16.12 -9.74 2.92
C GLU A 66 -14.81 -9.84 2.15
N PHE A 67 -14.88 -10.26 0.88
CA PHE A 67 -13.72 -10.29 0.00
C PHE A 67 -13.59 -9.01 -0.85
N PRO A 68 -12.36 -8.54 -1.09
CA PRO A 68 -12.09 -7.65 -2.20
C PRO A 68 -12.45 -8.36 -3.51
N GLN A 69 -13.37 -7.79 -4.29
CA GLN A 69 -13.76 -8.37 -5.56
C GLN A 69 -12.60 -8.28 -6.56
N MET A 70 -12.22 -9.41 -7.15
CA MET A 70 -11.26 -9.43 -8.27
C MET A 70 -11.82 -8.60 -9.43
N THR A 71 -10.91 -7.98 -10.17
CA THR A 71 -11.18 -7.07 -11.31
C THR A 71 -11.97 -5.80 -10.97
N ALA A 72 -12.38 -5.60 -9.72
CA ALA A 72 -12.94 -4.34 -9.27
C ALA A 72 -11.84 -3.28 -9.16
N THR A 73 -12.20 -2.06 -9.52
CA THR A 73 -11.38 -0.86 -9.32
C THR A 73 -12.02 -0.05 -8.21
N GLY A 74 -11.22 0.40 -7.23
CA GLY A 74 -11.73 1.09 -6.06
C GLY A 74 -10.72 2.07 -5.49
N ALA A 75 -11.22 3.06 -4.75
CA ALA A 75 -10.36 3.91 -3.93
C ALA A 75 -9.72 3.06 -2.82
N LEU A 76 -8.40 3.16 -2.72
CA LEU A 76 -7.58 2.57 -1.68
C LEU A 76 -7.16 3.69 -0.72
N VAL A 77 -7.69 3.61 0.50
CA VAL A 77 -7.36 4.55 1.57
C VAL A 77 -6.74 3.77 2.70
N PHE A 78 -5.52 4.15 3.09
CA PHE A 78 -4.85 3.63 4.26
C PHE A 78 -5.02 4.61 5.41
N THR A 79 -5.49 4.12 6.55
CA THR A 79 -5.50 4.87 7.80
C THR A 79 -4.44 4.30 8.72
N MET A 80 -3.50 5.16 9.11
CA MET A 80 -2.49 4.86 10.12
C MET A 80 -2.95 5.47 11.44
N ASP A 81 -2.91 4.68 12.51
CA ASP A 81 -2.66 5.22 13.84
C ASP A 81 -1.29 5.92 13.78
N ASN A 82 -1.18 7.17 14.23
CA ASN A 82 0.01 8.02 14.16
C ASN A 82 1.20 7.51 15.00
N SER A 83 1.26 6.21 15.30
CA SER A 83 2.23 5.57 16.19
C SER A 83 3.55 5.15 15.50
N GLY A 84 3.82 5.56 14.25
CA GLY A 84 5.06 5.19 13.55
C GLY A 84 5.59 6.20 12.52
N THR A 85 6.89 6.09 12.24
CA THR A 85 7.68 6.82 11.21
C THR A 85 7.23 6.62 9.75
N ASN A 86 6.09 5.97 9.53
CA ASN A 86 5.59 5.55 8.21
C ASN A 86 4.75 6.61 7.47
N SER A 87 4.61 7.82 8.07
CA SER A 87 3.89 8.97 7.51
C SER A 87 4.28 9.31 6.06
N ALA A 88 5.54 9.12 5.66
CA ALA A 88 6.02 9.51 4.34
C ALA A 88 5.75 8.49 3.22
N LEU A 89 5.46 7.22 3.55
CA LEU A 89 5.30 6.17 2.54
C LEU A 89 3.87 6.11 1.96
N VAL A 90 2.91 6.56 2.75
CA VAL A 90 1.47 6.48 2.49
C VAL A 90 0.84 7.89 2.41
N ALA A 91 1.67 8.94 2.38
CA ALA A 91 1.23 10.31 2.37
C ALA A 91 0.36 10.65 1.14
N ALA A 92 -0.95 10.61 1.38
CA ALA A 92 -1.88 11.70 1.12
C ALA A 92 -2.55 11.84 -0.25
N LEU A 93 -2.74 10.77 -1.03
CA LEU A 93 -3.80 10.76 -2.05
C LEU A 93 -4.60 9.46 -2.02
N PRO A 94 -5.94 9.51 -2.08
CA PRO A 94 -6.75 8.32 -2.33
C PRO A 94 -6.31 7.73 -3.67
N THR A 95 -5.59 6.62 -3.58
CA THR A 95 -5.05 5.96 -4.76
C THR A 95 -6.11 5.02 -5.30
N VAL A 96 -6.43 5.11 -6.58
CA VAL A 96 -7.32 4.13 -7.20
C VAL A 96 -6.51 2.88 -7.53
N ALA A 97 -6.97 1.72 -7.07
CA ALA A 97 -6.33 0.44 -7.31
C ALA A 97 -7.30 -0.56 -7.93
N LEU A 98 -6.75 -1.46 -8.75
CA LEU A 98 -7.40 -2.63 -9.33
C LEU A 98 -7.02 -3.86 -8.52
N CYS A 99 -8.00 -4.62 -8.04
CA CYS A 99 -7.74 -5.92 -7.42
C CYS A 99 -7.40 -6.94 -8.51
N THR A 100 -6.13 -7.35 -8.60
CA THR A 100 -5.65 -8.28 -9.63
C THR A 100 -5.75 -9.74 -9.18
N SER A 101 -5.65 -10.00 -7.88
CA SER A 101 -5.82 -11.33 -7.31
C SER A 101 -6.33 -11.25 -5.88
N CYS A 102 -7.15 -12.23 -5.47
CA CYS A 102 -7.54 -12.40 -4.08
C CYS A 102 -7.64 -13.90 -3.74
N SER A 103 -7.19 -14.28 -2.55
CA SER A 103 -7.23 -15.66 -2.05
C SER A 103 -7.62 -15.72 -0.58
N LEU A 104 -8.55 -16.61 -0.24
CA LEU A 104 -8.87 -16.96 1.14
C LEU A 104 -7.75 -17.81 1.73
N GLN A 105 -7.28 -17.47 2.93
CA GLN A 105 -6.37 -18.30 3.71
C GLN A 105 -7.10 -19.07 4.82
N ALA A 106 -7.99 -18.40 5.55
CA ALA A 106 -8.75 -19.01 6.65
C ALA A 106 -10.07 -18.25 6.89
N ALA A 107 -11.04 -18.90 7.52
CA ALA A 107 -12.28 -18.28 7.97
C ALA A 107 -12.66 -18.78 9.36
N ALA A 108 -13.14 -17.88 10.22
CA ALA A 108 -13.61 -18.17 11.57
C ALA A 108 -14.93 -17.41 11.81
N GLY A 109 -16.05 -18.12 11.68
CA GLY A 109 -17.38 -17.48 11.64
C GLY A 109 -17.49 -16.56 10.42
N ASP A 110 -17.87 -15.31 10.65
CA ASP A 110 -17.99 -14.29 9.59
C ASP A 110 -16.65 -13.58 9.29
N LEU A 111 -15.61 -13.81 10.11
CA LEU A 111 -14.31 -13.21 9.90
C LEU A 111 -13.48 -14.05 8.93
N ILE A 112 -13.05 -13.46 7.83
CA ILE A 112 -12.15 -14.06 6.87
C ILE A 112 -10.74 -13.49 7.01
N LYS A 113 -9.75 -14.35 6.85
CA LYS A 113 -8.35 -14.00 6.61
C LYS A 113 -8.01 -14.30 5.16
N GLY A 114 -7.46 -13.33 4.46
CA GLY A 114 -7.09 -13.50 3.07
C GLY A 114 -5.85 -12.70 2.69
N SER A 115 -5.41 -12.93 1.47
CA SER A 115 -4.39 -12.13 0.81
C SER A 115 -4.92 -11.61 -0.52
N ALA A 116 -4.56 -10.38 -0.88
CA ALA A 116 -4.91 -9.80 -2.16
C ALA A 116 -3.72 -9.05 -2.75
N THR A 117 -3.71 -8.96 -4.08
CA THR A 117 -2.77 -8.13 -4.83
C THR A 117 -3.57 -7.01 -5.48
N MET A 118 -3.14 -5.77 -5.22
CA MET A 118 -3.75 -4.56 -5.72
C MET A 118 -2.74 -3.87 -6.64
N ARG A 119 -3.12 -3.58 -7.87
CA ARG A 119 -2.32 -2.76 -8.79
C ARG A 119 -2.82 -1.34 -8.76
N ILE A 120 -1.93 -0.39 -8.54
CA ILE A 120 -2.28 1.04 -8.61
C ILE A 120 -2.60 1.40 -10.05
N THR A 121 -3.72 2.08 -10.27
CA THR A 121 -4.17 2.50 -11.61
C THR A 121 -4.22 4.01 -11.78
N GLN A 122 -4.38 4.77 -10.68
CA GLN A 122 -4.26 6.23 -10.64
C GLN A 122 -3.83 6.67 -9.23
N SER A 123 -2.68 7.34 -9.12
CA SER A 123 -2.15 7.95 -7.89
C SER A 123 -2.45 9.43 -7.82
#